data_AF-A0A0C2S438-F1
#
_entry.id   AF-A0A0C2S438-F1
#
_cell.length_a   1.000
_cell.length_b   1.000
_cell.length_c   1.000
_cell.angle_alpha   90.00
_cell.angle_beta   90.00
_cell.angle_gamma   90.00
#
_symmetry.space_group_name_H-M   'P 1'
#
loop_
_entity.id
_entity.type
_entity.pdbx_description
1 polymer ?
#
loop_
_entity_poly.entity_id
_entity_poly.type
_entity_poly.pdbx_seq_one_letter_code
_entity_poly.pdbx_strand_id
1 'polypeptide(L)'
;MPATFHKPPPRHYRLGGLRINNDTAVQWASRLKGRELHPVINRFTVKKVILGKVIASRINFRQVGEVAGVHWMFVTQSAPFNGYKDMDASEIPQFEADEKDAIAQKLLEEAGIKEYEFATVLD
;
A
#
# COMPACT_ATOMS: atom_id res chain seq x y z
N MET A 1 -24.64 17.98 -28.72
CA MET A 1 -24.09 16.61 -28.67
C MET A 1 -23.62 16.37 -27.24
N PRO A 2 -24.03 15.28 -26.56
CA PRO A 2 -23.69 15.09 -25.16
C PRO A 2 -22.22 14.71 -25.02
N ALA A 3 -21.57 15.24 -23.97
CA ALA A 3 -20.20 14.92 -23.63
C ALA A 3 -20.03 13.41 -23.45
N THR A 4 -19.08 12.83 -24.18
CA THR A 4 -18.64 11.46 -23.97
C THR A 4 -17.96 11.37 -22.60
N PHE A 5 -18.73 11.02 -21.57
CA PHE A 5 -18.20 10.60 -20.28
C PHE A 5 -17.19 9.48 -20.55
N HIS A 6 -15.90 9.81 -20.51
CA HIS A 6 -14.86 8.80 -20.51
C HIS A 6 -15.09 7.99 -19.24
N LYS A 7 -15.58 6.74 -19.38
CA LYS A 7 -15.62 5.83 -18.25
C LYS A 7 -14.21 5.78 -17.68
N PRO A 8 -14.01 6.08 -16.39
CA PRO A 8 -12.68 6.03 -15.82
C PRO A 8 -12.10 4.63 -16.03
N PRO A 9 -10.78 4.48 -16.24
CA PRO A 9 -10.19 3.20 -16.54
C PRO A 9 -10.61 2.16 -15.48
N PRO A 10 -11.02 0.95 -15.90
CA PRO A 10 -11.49 -0.08 -14.97
C PRO A 10 -10.35 -0.49 -14.04
N ARG A 11 -10.71 -0.71 -12.77
CA ARG A 11 -9.85 -1.30 -11.76
C ARG A 11 -10.37 -2.71 -11.52
N HIS A 12 -9.52 -3.70 -11.73
CA HIS A 12 -9.93 -5.11 -11.74
C HIS A 12 -9.69 -5.80 -10.41
N TYR A 13 -8.99 -5.15 -9.49
CA TYR A 13 -8.66 -5.69 -8.19
C TYR A 13 -8.88 -4.66 -7.09
N ARG A 14 -9.28 -5.17 -5.93
CA ARG A 14 -9.17 -4.45 -4.65
C ARG A 14 -8.08 -5.10 -3.83
N LEU A 15 -7.25 -4.28 -3.20
CA LEU A 15 -6.17 -4.67 -2.32
C LEU A 15 -6.54 -4.25 -0.90
N GLY A 16 -6.40 -5.16 0.05
CA GLY A 16 -6.58 -4.91 1.48
C GLY A 16 -5.26 -5.05 2.22
N GLY A 17 -5.09 -4.22 3.25
CA GLY A 17 -4.01 -4.36 4.21
C GLY A 17 -3.62 -3.05 4.87
N LEU A 18 -2.39 -3.00 5.39
CA LEU A 18 -1.91 -1.87 6.18
C LEU A 18 -1.22 -0.83 5.30
N ARG A 19 -1.69 0.41 5.37
CA ARG A 19 -1.14 1.57 4.67
C ARG A 19 -0.24 2.37 5.59
N ILE A 20 0.91 2.79 5.08
CA ILE A 20 1.82 3.76 5.70
C ILE A 20 2.10 4.93 4.76
N ASN A 21 2.43 6.08 5.32
CA ASN A 21 2.87 7.23 4.54
C ASN A 21 4.28 6.99 3.95
N ASN A 22 4.64 7.81 2.95
CA ASN A 22 5.94 7.68 2.30
C ASN A 22 7.12 7.99 3.23
N ASP A 23 6.98 8.97 4.12
CA ASP A 23 8.08 9.37 5.01
C ASP A 23 8.44 8.25 6.00
N THR A 24 7.44 7.59 6.59
CA THR A 24 7.61 6.41 7.45
C THR A 24 8.24 5.25 6.69
N ALA A 25 7.81 5.00 5.45
CA ALA A 25 8.44 3.97 4.60
C ALA A 25 9.92 4.30 4.33
N VAL A 26 10.24 5.55 4.02
CA VAL A 26 11.61 6.01 3.75
C VAL A 26 12.48 5.93 5.01
N GLN A 27 11.96 6.36 6.16
CA GLN A 27 12.64 6.24 7.44
C GLN A 27 12.95 4.79 7.78
N TRP A 28 11.98 3.89 7.60
CA TRP A 28 12.18 2.47 7.84
C TRP A 28 13.24 1.87 6.90
N ALA A 29 13.13 2.15 5.60
CA ALA A 29 14.11 1.69 4.62
C ALA A 29 15.51 2.24 4.89
N SER A 30 15.62 3.49 5.37
CA SER A 30 16.89 4.11 5.76
C SER A 30 17.53 3.40 6.94
N ARG A 31 16.74 3.07 7.98
CA ARG A 31 17.19 2.27 9.14
C ARG A 31 17.68 0.89 8.71
N LEU A 32 16.92 0.20 7.84
CA LEU A 32 17.30 -1.12 7.32
C LEU A 32 18.58 -1.09 6.48
N LYS A 33 18.88 0.03 5.82
CA LYS A 33 20.09 0.19 5.00
C LYS A 33 21.29 0.76 5.76
N GLY A 34 21.09 1.31 6.96
CA GLY A 34 22.15 2.02 7.70
C GLY A 34 22.60 3.32 7.05
N ARG A 35 21.78 3.92 6.17
CA ARG A 35 22.03 5.24 5.55
C ARG A 35 20.72 5.95 5.27
N GLU A 36 20.76 7.28 5.26
CA GLU A 36 19.61 8.10 4.89
C GLU A 36 19.26 7.94 3.40
N LEU A 37 17.99 7.72 3.10
CA LEU A 37 17.47 7.62 1.74
C LEU A 37 16.62 8.85 1.43
N HIS A 38 16.87 9.47 0.28
CA HIS A 38 16.02 10.54 -0.22
C HIS A 38 14.64 10.02 -0.68
N PRO A 39 13.51 10.60 -0.24
CA PRO A 39 12.16 10.07 -0.47
C PRO A 39 11.78 9.90 -1.95
N VAL A 40 12.09 10.91 -2.76
CA VAL A 40 11.69 10.95 -4.18
C VAL A 40 12.58 10.06 -5.06
N ILE A 41 13.91 10.16 -4.90
CA ILE A 41 14.88 9.49 -5.78
C ILE A 41 14.98 8.00 -5.47
N ASN A 42 14.85 7.61 -4.19
CA ASN A 42 15.09 6.24 -3.75
C ASN A 42 13.83 5.37 -3.70
N ARG A 43 12.75 5.73 -4.38
CA ARG A 43 11.47 5.01 -4.38
C ARG A 43 11.62 3.50 -4.65
N PHE A 44 12.40 3.14 -5.68
CA PHE A 44 12.68 1.74 -6.00
C PHE A 44 13.49 1.04 -4.91
N THR A 45 14.46 1.73 -4.31
CA THR A 45 15.27 1.23 -3.21
C THR A 45 14.42 0.98 -1.97
N VAL A 46 13.54 1.93 -1.60
CA VAL A 46 12.60 1.79 -0.47
C VAL A 46 11.73 0.56 -0.66
N LYS A 47 11.10 0.42 -1.84
CA LYS A 47 10.31 -0.77 -2.19
C LYS A 47 11.13 -2.05 -2.01
N LYS A 48 12.32 -2.12 -2.59
CA LYS A 48 13.14 -3.35 -2.61
C LYS A 48 13.60 -3.75 -1.20
N VAL A 49 13.99 -2.78 -0.38
CA VAL A 49 14.50 -3.02 0.97
C VAL A 49 13.38 -3.50 1.90
N ILE A 50 12.24 -2.82 1.88
CA ILE A 50 11.08 -3.21 2.70
C ILE A 50 10.52 -4.54 2.22
N LEU A 51 10.32 -4.70 0.90
CA LEU A 51 9.84 -5.95 0.33
C LEU A 51 10.74 -7.13 0.72
N GLY A 52 12.06 -6.96 0.67
CA GLY A 52 13.00 -8.01 1.10
C GLY A 52 12.85 -8.41 2.57
N LYS A 53 12.41 -7.50 3.44
CA LYS A 53 12.14 -7.78 4.85
C LYS A 53 10.79 -8.49 5.05
N VAL A 54 9.75 -8.08 4.32
CA VAL A 54 8.38 -8.59 4.54
C VAL A 54 8.01 -9.80 3.69
N ILE A 55 8.75 -10.08 2.62
CA ILE A 55 8.47 -11.22 1.71
C ILE A 55 8.62 -12.58 2.41
N ALA A 56 9.48 -12.66 3.44
CA ALA A 56 9.61 -13.86 4.27
C ALA A 56 8.29 -14.21 4.99
N SER A 57 7.48 -13.20 5.29
CA SER A 57 6.15 -13.34 5.89
C SER A 57 5.03 -13.48 4.85
N ARG A 58 5.38 -13.69 3.56
CA ARG A 58 4.44 -13.80 2.43
C ARG A 58 3.55 -12.56 2.24
N ILE A 59 4.00 -11.40 2.71
CA ILE A 59 3.31 -10.11 2.56
C ILE A 59 3.92 -9.39 1.36
N ASN A 60 3.07 -8.81 0.51
CA ASN A 60 3.54 -8.00 -0.60
C ASN A 60 3.58 -6.52 -0.20
N PHE A 61 4.46 -5.74 -0.83
CA PHE A 61 4.63 -4.32 -0.53
C PHE A 61 4.60 -3.49 -1.82
N ARG A 62 3.63 -2.58 -1.90
CA ARG A 62 3.37 -1.81 -3.12
C ARG A 62 2.96 -0.38 -2.81
N GLN A 63 3.27 0.50 -3.75
CA GLN A 63 2.69 1.84 -3.78
C GLN A 63 1.19 1.74 -4.04
N VAL A 64 0.39 2.49 -3.28
CA VAL A 64 -1.04 2.62 -3.51
C VAL A 64 -1.46 4.09 -3.53
N GLY A 65 -2.61 4.37 -4.14
CA GLY A 65 -3.16 5.71 -4.29
C GLY A 65 -2.90 6.33 -5.66
N GLU A 66 -3.65 7.39 -5.97
CA GLU A 66 -3.60 8.05 -7.29
C GLU A 66 -2.27 8.77 -7.53
N VAL A 67 -1.70 9.34 -6.47
CA VAL A 67 -0.45 10.07 -6.54
C VAL A 67 0.70 9.15 -6.19
N ALA A 68 1.57 8.94 -7.19
CA ALA A 68 2.82 8.24 -7.00
C ALA A 68 3.68 8.90 -5.92
N GLY A 69 4.14 8.12 -4.95
CA GLY A 69 5.04 8.59 -3.88
C GLY A 69 4.34 9.03 -2.60
N VAL A 70 3.01 8.87 -2.46
CA VAL A 70 2.28 9.33 -1.26
C VAL A 70 2.08 8.21 -0.24
N HIS A 71 1.54 7.07 -0.68
CA HIS A 71 1.25 5.94 0.21
C HIS A 71 1.87 4.63 -0.25
N TRP A 72 2.25 3.83 0.74
CA TRP A 72 2.66 2.44 0.56
C TRP A 72 1.74 1.54 1.35
N MET A 73 1.50 0.34 0.84
CA MET A 73 0.65 -0.66 1.47
C MET A 73 1.34 -2.01 1.55
N PHE A 74 1.21 -2.63 2.73
CA PHE A 74 1.43 -4.04 2.97
C PHE A 74 0.17 -4.77 2.53
N VAL A 75 0.22 -5.35 1.33
CA VAL A 75 -0.91 -6.06 0.74
C VAL A 75 -0.94 -7.45 1.36
N THR A 76 -1.94 -7.68 2.19
CA THR A 76 -2.23 -8.94 2.88
C THR A 76 -3.34 -9.71 2.18
N GLN A 77 -4.30 -8.97 1.62
CA GLN A 77 -5.47 -9.48 0.94
C GLN A 77 -5.62 -8.86 -0.45
N SER A 78 -6.10 -9.65 -1.41
CA SER A 78 -6.41 -9.19 -2.75
C SER A 78 -7.58 -9.98 -3.30
N ALA A 79 -8.55 -9.29 -3.91
CA ALA A 79 -9.68 -9.95 -4.56
C ALA A 79 -10.02 -9.25 -5.88
N PRO A 80 -10.52 -10.00 -6.89
CA PRO A 80 -11.10 -9.40 -8.08
C PRO A 80 -12.26 -8.46 -7.69
N PHE A 81 -12.31 -7.30 -8.31
CA PHE A 81 -13.38 -6.32 -8.14
C PHE A 81 -13.53 -5.52 -9.42
N ASN A 82 -14.76 -5.25 -9.86
CA ASN A 82 -15.01 -4.45 -11.05
C ASN A 82 -15.30 -3.00 -10.65
N GLY A 83 -14.25 -2.28 -10.29
CA GLY A 83 -14.32 -0.86 -9.95
C GLY A 83 -13.94 0.04 -11.13
N TYR A 84 -14.03 1.34 -10.91
CA TYR A 84 -13.55 2.36 -11.83
C TYR A 84 -12.76 3.42 -11.05
N LYS A 85 -11.85 4.12 -11.73
CA LYS A 85 -11.12 5.24 -11.12
C LYS A 85 -12.11 6.30 -10.61
N ASP A 86 -11.80 6.94 -9.48
CA ASP A 86 -12.64 7.94 -8.81
C ASP A 86 -13.98 7.41 -8.23
N MET A 87 -14.14 6.08 -8.16
CA MET A 87 -15.27 5.45 -7.45
C MET A 87 -15.23 5.80 -5.95
N ASP A 88 -16.40 6.05 -5.36
CA ASP A 88 -16.49 6.39 -3.95
C ASP A 88 -15.94 5.25 -3.08
N ALA A 89 -15.12 5.58 -2.09
CA ALA A 89 -14.49 4.60 -1.21
C ALA A 89 -15.53 3.77 -0.43
N SER A 90 -16.71 4.33 -0.19
CA SER A 90 -17.83 3.68 0.49
C SER A 90 -18.49 2.61 -0.38
N GLU A 91 -18.37 2.70 -1.71
CA GLU A 91 -18.88 1.69 -2.65
C GLU A 91 -17.91 0.51 -2.82
N ILE A 92 -16.65 0.68 -2.38
CA ILE A 92 -15.67 -0.40 -2.37
C ILE A 92 -15.92 -1.23 -1.11
N PRO A 93 -16.32 -2.51 -1.23
CA PRO A 93 -16.50 -3.31 -0.05
C PRO A 93 -15.14 -3.48 0.64
N GLN A 94 -15.09 -3.11 1.90
CA GLN A 94 -13.87 -3.13 2.71
C GLN A 94 -13.54 -4.57 3.11
N PHE A 95 -12.26 -4.89 3.19
CA PHE A 95 -11.82 -6.14 3.81
C PHE A 95 -11.94 -6.06 5.33
N GLU A 96 -12.04 -7.21 5.98
CA GLU A 96 -11.88 -7.33 7.44
C GLU A 96 -10.46 -7.81 7.73
N ALA A 97 -9.88 -7.39 8.86
CA ALA A 97 -8.52 -7.78 9.23
C ALA A 97 -8.41 -9.30 9.44
N ASP A 98 -7.39 -9.93 8.86
CA ASP A 98 -7.08 -11.36 9.01
C ASP A 98 -5.76 -11.60 9.78
N GLU A 99 -5.41 -12.86 10.05
CA GLU A 99 -4.11 -13.30 10.58
C GLU A 99 -2.90 -12.65 9.87
N LYS A 100 -2.93 -12.48 8.54
CA LYS A 100 -1.88 -11.80 7.77
C LYS A 100 -1.75 -10.33 8.12
N ASP A 101 -2.86 -9.67 8.46
CA ASP A 101 -2.85 -8.29 8.94
C ASP A 101 -2.21 -8.20 10.32
N ALA A 102 -2.47 -9.18 11.20
CA ALA A 102 -1.77 -9.28 12.48
C ALA A 102 -0.26 -9.50 12.31
N ILE A 103 0.16 -10.30 11.33
CA ILE A 103 1.58 -10.48 11.00
C ILE A 103 2.19 -9.17 10.47
N ALA A 104 1.49 -8.47 9.57
CA ALA A 104 1.92 -7.19 9.03
C ALA A 104 2.04 -6.13 10.14
N GLN A 105 1.07 -6.11 11.05
CA GLN A 105 1.08 -5.24 12.23
C GLN A 105 2.29 -5.51 13.11
N LYS A 106 2.56 -6.78 13.43
CA LYS A 106 3.73 -7.15 14.23
C LYS A 106 5.05 -6.70 13.58
N LEU A 107 5.17 -6.82 12.25
CA LEU A 107 6.35 -6.33 11.52
C LEU A 107 6.52 -4.81 11.63
N LEU A 108 5.42 -4.06 11.58
CA LEU A 108 5.43 -2.61 11.76
C LEU A 108 5.80 -2.24 13.20
N GLU A 109 5.27 -2.95 14.19
CA GLU A 109 5.60 -2.75 15.61
C GLU A 109 7.07 -3.06 15.90
N GLU A 110 7.62 -4.15 15.35
CA GLU A 110 9.06 -4.49 15.43
C GLU A 110 9.94 -3.41 14.77
N ALA A 111 9.43 -2.74 13.74
CA ALA A 111 10.10 -1.60 13.11
C ALA A 111 9.94 -0.28 13.89
N GLY A 112 9.15 -0.28 14.97
CA GLY A 112 8.81 0.91 15.76
C GLY A 112 7.83 1.86 15.04
N ILE A 113 7.06 1.35 14.09
CA ILE A 113 6.10 2.11 13.29
C ILE A 113 4.71 1.94 13.91
N LYS A 114 4.13 3.05 14.38
CA LYS A 114 2.77 3.09 14.96
C LYS A 114 1.76 3.83 14.07
N GLU A 115 2.26 4.57 13.09
CA GLU A 115 1.43 5.34 12.15
C GLU A 115 1.09 4.48 10.93
N TYR A 116 0.08 3.63 11.09
CA TYR A 116 -0.48 2.84 10.01
C TYR A 116 -2.00 2.82 10.09
N GLU A 117 -2.63 2.57 8.95
CA GLU A 117 -4.09 2.50 8.82
C GLU A 117 -4.45 1.28 7.98
N PHE A 118 -5.42 0.49 8.42
CA PHE A 118 -5.97 -0.57 7.58
C PHE A 118 -6.89 0.06 6.53
N ALA A 119 -6.63 -0.22 5.26
CA ALA A 119 -7.38 0.37 4.16
C ALA A 119 -7.62 -0.65 3.03
N THR A 120 -8.71 -0.45 2.29
CA THR A 120 -8.95 -1.12 1.01
C THR A 120 -8.80 -0.13 -0.13
N VAL A 121 -8.02 -0.48 -1.15
CA VAL A 121 -7.72 0.39 -2.30
C VAL A 121 -7.92 -0.36 -3.61
N LEU A 122 -8.27 0.35 -4.68
CA LEU A 122 -8.38 -0.23 -6.03
C LEU A 122 -7.03 -0.19 -6.76
N ASP A 123 -6.72 -1.28 -7.48
CA ASP A 123 -5.54 -1.40 -8.36
C ASP A 123 -5.95 -1.73 -9.81
#